data_AF-A0A0A1H534-F1
#
_entry.id   AF-A0A0A1H534-F1
#
_cell.length_a   1.000
_cell.length_b   1.000
_cell.length_c   1.000
_cell.angle_alpha   90.00
_cell.angle_beta   90.00
_cell.angle_gamma   90.00
#
_symmetry.space_group_name_H-M   'P 1'
#
loop_
_entity.id
_entity.type
_entity.pdbx_description
1 polymer ?
#
loop_
_entity_poly.entity_id
_entity_poly.type
_entity_poly.pdbx_seq_one_letter_code
_entity_poly.pdbx_strand_id
1 'polypeptide(L)'
;MLDFSFGELFVIGGVALVALGPERLPRVARTFGQWVGKAQGYISDVRSEIDREIHLSELRQLGEEARQNALNIQESIRGAVTDAQNELHSAASQINNAASQAMAPVTGRNSGWMGGGSPPPPPMHFSRRYRPRPTIDDVARELERLKRQVALPDVAPGGRNTKFARRARVNRVRIRR
;
A
#
# COMPACT_ATOMS: atom_id res chain seq x y z
N MET A 1 21.99 8.19 -13.23
CA MET A 1 21.14 9.11 -14.02
C MET A 1 19.79 9.13 -13.34
N LEU A 2 19.39 10.28 -12.80
CA LEU A 2 18.04 10.50 -12.27
C LEU A 2 17.24 11.08 -13.43
N ASP A 3 16.92 10.25 -14.42
CA ASP A 3 16.16 10.66 -15.60
C ASP A 3 14.66 10.76 -15.28
N PHE A 4 14.31 11.36 -14.13
CA PHE A 4 12.93 11.68 -13.79
C PHE A 4 12.47 12.82 -14.69
N SER A 5 11.91 12.45 -15.83
CA SER A 5 11.24 13.41 -16.70
C SER A 5 10.01 13.96 -15.98
N PHE A 6 9.68 15.24 -16.21
CA PHE A 6 8.42 15.83 -15.71
C PHE A 6 7.21 14.95 -16.07
N GLY A 7 7.25 14.26 -17.21
CA GLY A 7 6.20 13.31 -17.62
C GLY A 7 6.04 12.11 -16.68
N GLU A 8 7.14 11.49 -16.23
CA GLU A 8 7.07 10.36 -15.29
C GLU A 8 6.53 10.80 -13.93
N LEU A 9 6.91 11.98 -13.47
CA LEU A 9 6.39 12.54 -12.22
C LEU A 9 4.88 12.76 -12.30
N PHE A 10 4.37 13.23 -13.44
CA PHE A 10 2.94 13.36 -13.69
C PHE A 10 2.21 12.01 -13.71
N VAL A 11 2.79 10.99 -14.33
CA VAL A 11 2.20 9.63 -14.36
C VAL A 11 2.14 9.03 -12.96
N ILE A 12 3.23 9.07 -12.21
CA ILE A 12 3.28 8.56 -10.82
C ILE A 12 2.34 9.36 -9.93
N GLY A 13 2.31 10.70 -10.09
CA GLY A 13 1.36 11.57 -9.42
C GLY A 13 -0.09 11.18 -9.71
N GLY A 14 -0.43 10.92 -10.98
CA GLY A 14 -1.74 10.43 -11.40
C GLY A 14 -2.14 9.10 -10.76
N VAL A 15 -1.24 8.11 -10.79
CA VAL A 15 -1.46 6.80 -10.14
C VAL A 15 -1.66 6.96 -8.64
N ALA A 16 -0.84 7.79 -7.98
CA ALA A 16 -0.97 8.07 -6.56
C ALA A 16 -2.27 8.81 -6.21
N LEU A 17 -2.77 9.69 -7.08
CA LEU A 17 -4.08 10.34 -6.91
C LEU A 17 -5.22 9.33 -6.96
N VAL A 18 -5.15 8.33 -7.85
CA VAL A 18 -6.20 7.30 -7.95
C VAL A 18 -6.12 6.31 -6.79
N ALA A 19 -4.91 5.83 -6.46
CA ALA A 19 -4.72 4.80 -5.43
C ALA A 19 -4.95 5.33 -4.01
N LEU A 20 -4.45 6.54 -3.73
CA LEU A 20 -4.49 7.14 -2.40
C LEU A 20 -5.62 8.15 -2.24
N GLY A 21 -6.08 8.74 -3.34
CA GLY A 21 -7.05 9.82 -3.36
C GLY A 21 -6.40 11.22 -3.33
N PRO A 22 -6.97 12.21 -4.05
CA PRO A 22 -6.45 13.59 -4.13
C PRO A 22 -6.36 14.29 -2.77
N GLU A 23 -7.22 13.91 -1.83
CA GLU A 23 -7.27 14.50 -0.49
C GLU A 23 -6.13 14.00 0.42
N ARG A 24 -5.55 12.83 0.12
CA ARG A 24 -4.59 12.14 1.00
C ARG A 24 -3.14 12.29 0.55
N LEU A 25 -2.91 12.41 -0.76
CA LEU A 25 -1.59 12.68 -1.35
C LEU A 25 -0.86 13.89 -0.73
N PRO A 26 -1.49 15.08 -0.58
CA PRO A 26 -0.81 16.24 0.01
C PRO A 26 -0.46 16.02 1.48
N ARG A 27 -1.21 15.18 2.19
CA ARG A 27 -0.92 14.84 3.58
C ARG A 27 0.34 13.97 3.68
N VAL A 28 0.47 12.98 2.79
CA VAL A 28 1.66 12.11 2.73
C VAL A 28 2.89 12.87 2.27
N ALA A 29 2.77 13.71 1.23
CA ALA A 29 3.86 14.54 0.75
C ALA A 29 4.41 15.47 1.85
N ARG A 30 3.52 16.07 2.66
CA ARG A 30 3.93 16.88 3.82
C ARG A 30 4.69 16.08 4.87
N THR A 31 4.21 14.89 5.23
CA THR A 31 4.92 14.03 6.20
C THR A 31 6.28 13.58 5.68
N PHE A 32 6.34 13.16 4.42
CA PHE A 32 7.58 12.71 3.79
C PHE A 32 8.59 13.87 3.66
N GLY A 33 8.11 15.05 3.24
CA GLY A 33 8.92 16.25 3.15
C GLY A 33 9.49 16.71 4.49
N GLN A 34 8.73 16.58 5.59
CA GLN A 34 9.25 16.87 6.93
C GLN A 34 10.37 15.92 7.34
N TRP A 35 10.29 14.64 6.96
CA TRP A 35 11.33 13.65 7.28
C TRP A 35 12.60 13.90 6.47
N VAL A 36 12.44 14.14 5.16
CA VAL A 36 13.56 14.47 4.27
C VAL A 36 14.22 15.78 4.70
N GLY A 37 13.44 16.81 5.04
CA GLY A 37 13.98 18.09 5.49
C GLY A 37 14.78 17.99 6.79
N LYS A 38 14.31 17.17 7.75
CA LYS A 38 15.07 16.88 8.97
C LYS A 38 16.37 16.12 8.67
N ALA A 39 16.30 15.08 7.85
CA ALA A 39 17.47 14.30 7.45
C ALA A 39 18.54 15.16 6.76
N GLN A 40 18.12 16.09 5.91
CA GLN A 40 19.02 17.04 5.25
C GLN A 40 19.76 17.93 6.26
N GLY A 41 19.09 18.38 7.33
CA GLY A 41 19.71 19.12 8.43
C GLY A 41 20.79 18.32 9.13
N TYR A 42 20.48 17.08 9.55
CA TYR A 42 21.46 16.19 10.19
C TYR A 42 22.69 15.92 9.31
N ILE A 43 22.50 15.77 8.00
CA ILE A 43 23.61 15.58 7.07
C ILE A 43 24.49 16.83 6.99
N SER A 44 23.89 18.02 7.05
CA SER A 44 24.63 19.29 7.05
C SER A 44 25.47 19.44 8.33
N ASP A 45 24.88 19.12 9.48
CA ASP A 45 25.56 19.21 10.78
C ASP A 45 26.71 18.20 10.87
N VAL A 46 26.47 16.96 10.46
CA VAL A 46 27.50 15.90 10.40
C VAL A 46 28.62 16.27 9.42
N ARG A 47 28.31 16.87 8.27
CA ARG A 47 29.36 17.40 7.35
C ARG A 47 30.21 18.48 8.02
N SER A 48 29.57 19.41 8.75
CA SER A 48 30.28 20.49 9.44
C SER A 48 31.15 20.02 10.61
N GLU A 49 30.76 18.94 11.29
CA GLU A 49 31.55 18.30 12.36
C GLU A 49 32.70 17.48 11.77
N ILE A 50 32.45 16.76 10.68
CA ILE A 50 33.44 15.91 9.98
C ILE A 50 34.53 16.76 9.29
N ASP A 51 34.17 17.89 8.67
CA ASP A 51 35.13 18.81 8.02
C ASP A 51 36.10 19.45 9.03
N ARG A 52 35.79 19.42 10.34
CA ARG A 52 36.64 19.98 11.40
C ARG A 52 37.66 19.01 12.00
N GLU A 53 37.47 17.69 11.86
CA GLU A 53 38.22 16.71 12.68
C GLU A 53 38.95 15.59 11.91
N ILE A 54 38.72 15.32 10.60
CA ILE A 54 39.32 14.12 9.94
C ILE A 54 39.97 14.42 8.57
N HIS A 55 41.13 13.78 8.35
CA HIS A 55 41.93 13.79 7.13
C HIS A 55 41.13 13.36 5.87
N LEU A 56 41.24 14.16 4.80
CA LEU A 56 40.57 14.03 3.49
C LEU A 56 40.68 12.66 2.77
N SER A 57 41.50 11.73 3.25
CA SER A 57 41.76 10.44 2.60
C SER A 57 40.66 9.40 2.84
N GLU A 58 40.10 9.31 4.05
CA GLU A 58 39.10 8.28 4.40
C GLU A 58 37.71 8.63 3.84
N LEU A 59 37.33 9.90 3.85
CA LEU A 59 36.07 10.37 3.27
C LEU A 59 36.05 10.26 1.73
N ARG A 60 37.21 10.45 1.09
CA ARG A 60 37.35 10.18 -0.35
C ARG A 60 37.15 8.69 -0.64
N GLN A 61 37.72 7.81 0.17
CA GLN A 61 37.57 6.36 -0.01
C GLN A 61 36.11 5.91 0.16
N LEU A 62 35.42 6.40 1.19
CA LEU A 62 33.97 6.14 1.39
C LEU A 62 33.11 6.74 0.27
N GLY A 63 33.46 7.94 -0.21
CA GLY A 63 32.80 8.57 -1.35
C GLY A 63 32.99 7.78 -2.65
N GLU A 64 34.19 7.26 -2.89
CA GLU A 64 34.51 6.44 -4.06
C GLU A 64 33.80 5.08 -4.00
N GLU A 65 33.77 4.42 -2.83
CA GLU A 65 33.00 3.19 -2.61
C GLU A 65 31.50 3.41 -2.78
N ALA A 66 30.95 4.49 -2.22
CA ALA A 66 29.54 4.84 -2.41
C ALA A 66 29.23 5.13 -3.89
N ARG A 67 30.16 5.76 -4.62
CA ARG A 67 30.03 6.02 -6.06
C ARG A 67 30.07 4.73 -6.87
N GLN A 68 30.98 3.81 -6.57
CA GLN A 68 31.03 2.49 -7.21
C GLN A 68 29.76 1.68 -6.92
N ASN A 69 29.30 1.68 -5.67
CA ASN A 69 28.05 1.03 -5.28
C ASN A 69 26.84 1.63 -6.01
N ALA A 70 26.80 2.96 -6.17
CA ALA A 70 25.75 3.63 -6.91
C ALA A 70 25.74 3.25 -8.40
N LEU A 71 26.91 3.07 -9.03
CA LEU A 71 27.02 2.60 -10.42
C LEU A 71 26.51 1.16 -10.57
N ASN A 72 26.92 0.26 -9.68
CA ASN A 72 26.46 -1.13 -9.66
C ASN A 72 24.94 -1.24 -9.44
N ILE A 73 24.38 -0.39 -8.56
CA ILE A 73 22.94 -0.29 -8.34
C ILE A 73 22.25 0.23 -9.60
N GLN A 74 22.80 1.25 -10.27
CA GLN A 74 22.21 1.79 -11.49
C GLN A 74 22.17 0.74 -12.63
N GLU A 75 23.19 -0.08 -12.75
CA GLU A 75 23.25 -1.18 -13.73
C GLU A 75 22.25 -2.29 -13.39
N SER A 76 22.18 -2.68 -12.12
CA SER A 76 21.20 -3.66 -11.62
C SER A 76 19.75 -3.19 -11.83
N ILE A 77 19.48 -1.91 -11.57
CA ILE A 77 18.16 -1.29 -11.80
C ILE A 77 17.85 -1.22 -13.29
N ARG A 78 18.80 -0.85 -14.15
CA ARG A 78 18.59 -0.87 -15.61
C ARG A 78 18.27 -2.26 -16.13
N GLY A 79 18.96 -3.29 -15.65
CA GLY A 79 18.64 -4.69 -15.96
C GLY A 79 17.21 -5.04 -15.57
N ALA A 80 16.85 -4.83 -14.30
CA ALA A 80 15.52 -5.12 -13.78
C ALA A 80 14.40 -4.34 -14.50
N VAL A 81 14.64 -3.08 -14.88
CA VAL A 81 13.68 -2.27 -15.64
C VAL A 81 13.52 -2.79 -17.06
N THR A 82 14.60 -3.22 -17.70
CA THR A 82 14.56 -3.79 -19.06
C THR A 82 13.81 -5.12 -19.07
N ASP A 83 14.05 -5.97 -18.06
CA ASP A 83 13.34 -7.24 -17.89
C ASP A 83 11.84 -7.01 -17.64
N ALA A 84 11.49 -6.06 -16.78
CA ALA A 84 10.10 -5.68 -16.53
C ALA A 84 9.41 -5.10 -17.79
N GLN A 85 10.11 -4.31 -18.60
CA GLN A 85 9.59 -3.81 -19.88
C GLN A 85 9.34 -4.95 -20.87
N ASN A 86 10.26 -5.92 -20.97
CA ASN A 86 10.10 -7.10 -21.83
C ASN A 86 8.91 -7.96 -21.40
N GLU A 87 8.72 -8.18 -20.09
CA GLU A 87 7.57 -8.91 -19.55
C GLU A 87 6.26 -8.17 -19.80
N LEU A 88 6.23 -6.86 -19.57
CA LEU A 88 5.07 -6.00 -19.86
C LEU A 88 4.71 -6.00 -21.34
N HIS A 89 5.69 -5.94 -22.24
CA HIS A 89 5.46 -5.98 -23.69
C HIS A 89 4.92 -7.35 -24.14
N SER A 90 5.41 -8.42 -23.51
CA SER A 90 4.92 -9.80 -23.71
C SER A 90 3.48 -9.96 -23.22
N ALA A 91 3.14 -9.40 -22.06
CA ALA A 91 1.78 -9.41 -21.53
C ALA A 91 0.83 -8.54 -22.38
N ALA A 92 1.26 -7.35 -22.79
CA ALA A 92 0.48 -6.45 -23.63
C ALA A 92 0.18 -7.06 -25.01
N SER A 93 1.17 -7.73 -25.64
CA SER A 93 0.97 -8.43 -26.91
C SER A 93 0.03 -9.63 -26.77
N GLN A 94 0.10 -10.40 -25.67
CA GLN A 94 -0.86 -11.47 -25.39
C GLN A 94 -2.29 -10.95 -25.21
N ILE A 95 -2.46 -9.83 -24.48
CA ILE A 95 -3.77 -9.19 -24.30
C ILE A 95 -4.30 -8.67 -25.64
N ASN A 96 -3.45 -8.05 -26.47
CA ASN A 96 -3.87 -7.53 -27.77
C ASN A 96 -4.25 -8.67 -28.75
N ASN A 97 -3.52 -9.78 -28.72
CA ASN A 97 -3.84 -10.99 -29.48
C ASN A 97 -5.15 -11.65 -28.99
N ALA A 98 -5.37 -11.71 -27.68
CA ALA A 98 -6.62 -12.20 -27.10
C ALA A 98 -7.82 -11.27 -27.43
N ALA A 99 -7.60 -9.95 -27.41
CA ALA A 99 -8.62 -8.96 -27.78
C ALA A 99 -8.99 -9.04 -29.26
N SER A 100 -8.00 -9.19 -30.15
CA SER A 100 -8.25 -9.35 -31.60
C SER A 100 -8.90 -10.69 -31.94
N GLN A 101 -8.66 -11.75 -31.18
CA GLN A 101 -9.42 -13.01 -31.29
C GLN A 101 -10.86 -12.88 -30.75
N ALA A 102 -11.08 -12.08 -29.71
CA ALA A 102 -12.41 -11.81 -29.16
C ALA A 102 -13.26 -10.86 -30.05
N MET A 103 -12.63 -10.13 -30.98
CA MET A 103 -13.29 -9.24 -31.96
C MET A 103 -13.77 -9.96 -33.23
N ALA A 104 -13.81 -11.30 -33.25
CA ALA A 104 -14.50 -12.05 -34.30
C ALA A 104 -15.97 -11.57 -34.42
N PRO A 105 -16.49 -11.34 -35.63
CA PRO A 105 -17.83 -10.78 -35.79
C PRO A 105 -18.84 -11.79 -35.25
N VAL A 106 -19.56 -11.41 -34.19
CA VAL A 106 -20.73 -12.15 -33.69
C VAL A 106 -21.90 -11.97 -34.67
N THR A 107 -21.75 -12.51 -35.88
CA THR A 107 -22.86 -12.66 -36.81
C THR A 107 -23.77 -13.77 -36.29
N GLY A 108 -24.80 -13.36 -35.56
CA GLY A 108 -25.97 -14.19 -35.33
C GLY A 108 -26.29 -14.49 -33.87
N ARG A 109 -26.85 -13.50 -33.18
CA ARG A 109 -28.11 -13.69 -32.44
C ARG A 109 -28.76 -12.36 -32.07
N ASN A 110 -29.48 -11.77 -33.03
CA ASN A 110 -30.58 -10.89 -32.70
C ASN A 110 -31.73 -11.76 -32.16
N SER A 111 -31.72 -12.04 -30.86
CA SER A 111 -32.91 -12.53 -30.15
C SER A 111 -33.55 -11.36 -29.40
N GLY A 112 -34.32 -10.59 -30.15
CA GLY A 112 -35.65 -10.12 -29.75
C GLY A 112 -35.77 -9.44 -28.39
N TRP A 113 -35.58 -8.12 -28.38
CA TRP A 113 -36.27 -7.22 -27.45
C TRP A 113 -37.72 -7.06 -27.93
N MET A 114 -38.47 -8.15 -28.02
CA MET A 114 -39.92 -8.13 -28.18
C MET A 114 -40.54 -8.66 -26.89
N GLY A 115 -41.50 -7.90 -26.38
CA GLY A 115 -42.08 -8.06 -25.05
C GLY A 115 -42.56 -9.47 -24.77
N GLY A 116 -41.93 -10.09 -23.77
CA GLY A 116 -42.38 -11.30 -23.12
C GLY A 116 -41.90 -11.22 -21.68
N GLY A 117 -42.79 -10.82 -20.77
CA GLY A 117 -42.50 -10.62 -19.36
C GLY A 117 -41.95 -11.89 -18.73
N SER A 118 -40.65 -11.95 -18.52
CA SER A 118 -40.05 -12.89 -17.59
C SER A 118 -40.26 -12.35 -16.18
N PRO A 119 -40.82 -13.13 -15.24
CA PRO A 119 -41.02 -12.66 -13.87
C PRO A 119 -39.66 -12.32 -13.24
N PRO A 120 -39.60 -11.29 -12.39
CA PRO A 120 -38.36 -10.88 -11.75
C PRO A 120 -37.78 -12.03 -10.93
N PRO A 121 -36.45 -12.24 -10.95
CA PRO A 121 -35.82 -13.30 -10.17
C PRO A 121 -36.14 -13.12 -8.67
N PRO A 122 -36.35 -14.21 -7.92
CA PRO A 122 -36.65 -14.14 -6.50
C PRO A 122 -35.51 -13.46 -5.73
N PRO A 123 -35.80 -12.74 -4.62
CA PRO A 123 -34.78 -12.06 -3.84
C PRO A 123 -33.78 -13.07 -3.30
N MET A 124 -32.52 -12.95 -3.74
CA MET A 124 -31.42 -13.73 -3.19
C MET A 124 -31.18 -13.29 -1.74
N HIS A 125 -31.63 -14.12 -0.79
CA HIS A 125 -31.34 -13.96 0.62
C HIS A 125 -29.91 -14.45 0.91
N PHE A 126 -28.96 -13.52 0.93
CA PHE A 126 -27.65 -13.79 1.51
C PHE A 126 -27.82 -13.86 3.02
N SER A 127 -27.71 -15.06 3.59
CA SER A 127 -27.56 -15.20 5.04
C SER A 127 -26.30 -14.42 5.45
N ARG A 128 -26.50 -13.36 6.23
CA ARG A 128 -25.39 -12.54 6.76
C ARG A 128 -24.44 -13.49 7.48
N ARG A 129 -23.32 -13.81 6.84
CA ARG A 129 -22.24 -14.61 7.41
C ARG A 129 -21.39 -13.71 8.32
N TYR A 130 -22.06 -13.01 9.23
CA TYR A 130 -21.39 -12.20 10.23
C TYR A 130 -20.83 -13.14 11.29
N ARG A 131 -19.50 -13.33 11.27
CA ARG A 131 -18.81 -13.86 12.43
C ARG A 131 -18.67 -12.69 13.42
N PRO A 132 -19.18 -12.80 14.66
CA PRO A 132 -18.92 -11.78 15.66
C PRO A 132 -17.41 -11.57 15.74
N ARG A 133 -16.99 -10.30 15.66
CA ARG A 133 -15.58 -9.96 15.84
C ARG A 133 -15.20 -10.34 17.27
N PRO A 134 -14.02 -10.94 17.51
CA PRO A 134 -13.56 -11.26 18.85
C PRO A 134 -13.52 -9.97 19.69
N THR A 135 -14.01 -10.07 20.92
CA THR A 135 -14.01 -8.94 21.86
C THR A 135 -12.57 -8.63 22.24
N ILE A 136 -12.28 -7.41 22.67
CA ILE A 136 -10.93 -7.01 23.12
C ILE A 136 -10.39 -7.99 24.18
N ASP A 137 -11.26 -8.47 25.07
CA ASP A 137 -10.94 -9.45 26.11
C ASP A 137 -10.61 -10.85 25.55
N ASP A 138 -11.21 -11.22 24.40
CA ASP A 138 -10.92 -12.48 23.73
C ASP A 138 -9.54 -12.42 23.09
N VAL A 139 -9.20 -11.30 22.44
CA VAL A 139 -7.89 -11.06 21.83
C VAL A 139 -6.79 -10.98 22.89
N ALA A 140 -7.05 -10.36 24.04
CA ALA A 140 -6.09 -10.30 25.15
C ALA A 140 -5.73 -11.69 25.67
N ARG A 141 -6.73 -12.58 25.83
CA ARG A 141 -6.52 -13.97 26.25
C ARG A 141 -5.76 -14.78 25.20
N GLU A 142 -6.01 -14.52 23.92
CA GLU A 142 -5.31 -15.16 22.81
C GLU A 142 -3.84 -14.73 22.75
N LEU A 143 -3.57 -13.44 23.01
CA LEU A 143 -2.23 -12.89 23.10
C LEU A 143 -1.44 -13.50 24.27
N GLU A 144 -2.06 -13.67 25.43
CA GLU A 144 -1.43 -14.34 26.57
C GLU A 144 -1.12 -15.81 26.28
N ARG A 145 -2.00 -16.52 25.54
CA ARG A 145 -1.76 -17.90 25.11
C ARG A 145 -0.58 -17.99 24.14
N LEU A 146 -0.50 -17.10 23.15
CA LEU A 146 0.65 -17.06 22.24
C LEU A 146 1.94 -16.65 22.96
N LYS A 147 1.86 -15.68 23.88
CA LYS A 147 3.01 -15.22 24.66
C LYS A 147 3.64 -16.35 25.48
N ARG A 148 2.83 -17.25 26.05
CA ARG A 148 3.32 -18.45 26.74
C ARG A 148 4.03 -19.45 25.82
N GLN A 149 3.70 -19.49 24.53
CA GLN A 149 4.33 -20.39 23.58
C GLN A 149 5.66 -19.87 23.04
N VAL A 150 5.82 -18.54 22.92
CA VAL A 150 6.97 -17.97 22.19
C VAL A 150 7.99 -17.27 23.10
N ALA A 151 7.76 -17.16 24.41
CA ALA A 151 8.71 -16.61 25.38
C ALA A 151 9.31 -15.24 24.98
N LEU A 152 8.50 -14.35 24.38
CA LEU A 152 8.95 -13.00 24.02
C LEU A 152 9.06 -12.08 25.26
N PRO A 153 10.07 -11.17 25.30
CA PRO A 153 10.18 -10.14 26.32
C PRO A 153 9.01 -9.13 26.26
N ASP A 154 8.62 -8.63 27.43
CA ASP A 154 7.45 -7.78 27.63
C ASP A 154 7.65 -6.38 27.03
N VAL A 155 6.99 -6.08 25.90
CA VAL A 155 6.84 -4.70 25.44
C VAL A 155 5.54 -4.18 26.02
N ALA A 156 5.64 -3.44 27.11
CA ALA A 156 4.50 -2.79 27.76
C ALA A 156 3.78 -1.87 26.75
N PRO A 157 2.50 -2.13 26.40
CA PRO A 157 1.76 -1.21 25.56
C PRO A 157 1.47 0.06 26.35
N GLY A 158 2.16 1.15 25.98
CA GLY A 158 2.02 2.47 26.59
C GLY A 158 0.56 2.89 26.66
N GLY A 159 0.07 3.00 27.90
CA GLY A 159 -1.32 3.31 28.22
C GLY A 159 -1.72 4.69 27.73
N ARG A 160 -2.75 4.73 26.89
CA ARG A 160 -3.65 5.89 26.81
C ARG A 160 -4.94 5.49 27.50
N ASN A 161 -5.17 6.15 28.63
CA ASN A 161 -6.28 5.97 29.55
C ASN A 161 -7.61 6.41 28.89
N THR A 162 -8.18 5.60 28.00
CA THR A 162 -9.57 5.78 27.58
C THR A 162 -10.46 5.01 28.55
N LYS A 163 -11.02 5.74 29.52
CA LYS A 163 -12.07 5.25 30.42
C LYS A 163 -13.19 4.64 29.58
N PHE A 164 -13.27 3.31 29.53
CA PHE A 164 -14.43 2.62 28.97
C PHE A 164 -15.63 2.93 29.85
N ALA A 165 -16.47 3.86 29.41
CA ALA A 165 -17.76 4.09 30.03
C ALA A 165 -18.61 2.83 29.84
N ARG A 166 -19.00 2.17 30.94
CA ARG A 166 -20.03 1.12 30.95
C ARG A 166 -21.36 1.71 30.47
N ARG A 167 -21.63 1.68 29.16
CA ARG A 167 -22.99 1.84 28.65
C ARG A 167 -23.65 0.48 28.58
N ALA A 168 -24.01 -0.06 29.74
CA ALA A 168 -25.08 -1.03 29.82
C ALA A 168 -26.41 -0.29 29.58
N ARG A 169 -26.93 -0.35 28.35
CA ARG A 169 -28.36 -0.12 28.11
C ARG A 169 -28.92 -1.38 27.47
N VAL A 170 -29.28 -2.31 28.34
CA VAL A 170 -30.15 -3.43 28.02
C VAL A 170 -31.52 -2.84 27.68
N ASN A 171 -31.85 -2.76 26.39
CA ASN A 171 -33.20 -2.44 25.95
C ASN A 171 -33.98 -3.75 25.86
N ARG A 172 -34.65 -4.13 26.95
CA ARG A 172 -35.64 -5.22 26.92
C ARG A 172 -36.94 -4.67 26.37
N VAL A 173 -37.39 -5.24 25.26
CA VAL A 173 -38.71 -5.00 24.66
C VAL A 173 -39.79 -5.36 25.67
N ARG A 174 -40.61 -4.37 26.04
CA ARG A 174 -41.74 -4.54 26.95
C ARG A 174 -42.90 -5.14 26.13
N ILE A 175 -43.11 -6.46 26.25
CA ILE A 175 -44.29 -7.15 25.72
C ILE A 175 -45.48 -6.71 26.59
N ARG A 176 -46.50 -6.09 25.98
CA ARG A 176 -47.84 -5.99 26.59
C ARG A 176 -48.65 -7.18 26.12
N ARG A 177 -49.26 -7.89 27.07
CA ARG A 177 -50.38 -8.80 26.82
C ARG A 177 -51.59 -8.01 26.37
#